data_AF-A0A8T6IB63-F1
#
_entry.id   AF-A0A8T6IB63-F1
#
_cell.length_a   1.000
_cell.length_b   1.000
_cell.length_c   1.000
_cell.angle_alpha   90.00
_cell.angle_beta   90.00
_cell.angle_gamma   90.00
#
_symmetry.space_group_name_H-M   'P 1'
#
loop_
_entity.id
_entity.type
_entity.pdbx_description
1 polymer ?
#
loop_
_entity_poly.entity_id
_entity_poly.type
_entity_poly.pdbx_seq_one_letter_code
_entity_poly.pdbx_strand_id
1 'polypeptide(L)'
;MLPVTPSGSPGCSTRRQTLPGTPPWSWSSAGSSCGSLRGSCGGAHRRDRALAAAGGQIMTRVVIAGIRHETNTYCRDTTPASAFHQRRGAAILRERDTDSAAGGAMRACERLGFEVVPVLIVDAQPSGTIQSEAYDAFKQEILAGIAAARPVDGVFLDLHGAGVVEHLEDLEGDLATAVRDLVGEAVPIAAVFDLHGNVTQTMADALDGVFACHHYPHVDFHERGDEAIRLIDAMLRENFRPVVHVETVPMLLPTTTTFLGKGKAMLGEMLEAELPDDVIDVSWFHGFPYTDIAHVGCHLAVTVRGDREHAQTVARGAAESLWRQRDAFRVQSLSAQEAVARARAATDRPVVINETSDNCGGGTPGDGTHVLRAMLEARLPKACFAFLVDPEVARQAHDAGVGSTIDVRLGGR
;
A
#
# COMPACT_ATOMS: atom_id res chain seq x y z
N MET A 1 33.39 -38.12 -19.93
CA MET A 1 32.47 -39.03 -20.65
C MET A 1 31.96 -40.08 -19.69
N LEU A 2 30.74 -39.87 -19.19
CA LEU A 2 29.84 -40.84 -18.56
C LEU A 2 28.42 -40.39 -18.95
N PRO A 3 27.49 -41.32 -19.24
CA PRO A 3 26.41 -41.06 -20.19
C PRO A 3 25.17 -40.42 -19.55
N VAL A 4 24.52 -39.60 -20.38
CA VAL A 4 23.20 -39.02 -20.18
C VAL A 4 22.15 -40.05 -20.60
N THR A 5 21.16 -40.31 -19.75
CA THR A 5 19.88 -40.91 -20.15
C THR A 5 18.72 -39.99 -19.77
N PRO A 6 17.74 -39.80 -20.67
CA PRO A 6 16.62 -38.88 -20.47
C PRO A 6 15.37 -39.61 -19.94
N SER A 7 14.74 -39.04 -18.93
CA SER A 7 13.34 -39.30 -18.55
C SER A 7 12.79 -37.97 -18.03
N GLY A 8 11.74 -37.39 -18.60
CA GLY A 8 10.41 -37.96 -18.77
C GLY A 8 9.49 -37.15 -17.86
N SER A 9 8.81 -36.14 -18.43
CA SER A 9 7.85 -35.29 -17.73
C SER A 9 6.66 -36.10 -17.20
N PRO A 10 6.15 -35.78 -16.00
CA PRO A 10 4.75 -35.98 -15.69
C PRO A 10 4.07 -34.62 -15.45
N GLY A 11 2.97 -34.41 -16.15
CA GLY A 11 2.11 -33.26 -15.95
C GLY A 11 1.32 -33.31 -14.64
N CYS A 12 0.94 -32.10 -14.22
CA CYS A 12 -0.32 -31.72 -13.58
C CYS A 12 -0.84 -32.56 -12.39
N SER A 13 -0.71 -32.00 -11.18
CA SER A 13 -1.88 -31.88 -10.28
C SER A 13 -1.66 -30.72 -9.30
N THR A 14 -2.36 -29.61 -9.53
CA THR A 14 -2.54 -28.53 -8.56
C THR A 14 -3.37 -29.03 -7.39
N ARG A 15 -2.75 -29.33 -6.24
CA ARG A 15 -3.46 -29.39 -4.96
C ARG A 15 -3.66 -27.97 -4.46
N ARG A 16 -4.82 -27.40 -4.78
CA ARG A 16 -5.39 -26.28 -4.01
C ARG A 16 -5.56 -26.77 -2.58
N GLN A 17 -4.78 -26.23 -1.65
CA GLN A 17 -5.14 -26.27 -0.24
C GLN A 17 -6.28 -25.27 -0.06
N THR A 18 -7.48 -25.79 0.17
CA THR A 18 -8.64 -25.04 0.62
C THR A 18 -8.38 -24.59 2.05
N LEU A 19 -8.18 -23.28 2.26
CA LEU A 19 -8.32 -22.66 3.57
C LEU A 19 -9.82 -22.61 3.94
N PRO A 20 -10.19 -22.75 5.23
CA PRO A 20 -11.58 -22.79 5.64
C PRO A 20 -12.26 -21.44 5.42
N GLY A 21 -13.52 -21.51 4.99
CA GLY A 21 -14.30 -20.40 4.45
C GLY A 21 -14.58 -19.27 5.43
N THR A 22 -14.56 -18.07 4.88
CA THR A 22 -15.28 -16.90 5.37
C THR A 22 -16.79 -17.17 5.35
N PRO A 23 -17.54 -16.81 6.41
CA PRO A 23 -18.99 -16.95 6.39
C PRO A 23 -19.60 -15.92 5.41
N PRO A 24 -20.70 -16.26 4.72
CA PRO A 24 -21.40 -15.31 3.87
C PRO A 24 -22.12 -14.27 4.74
N TRP A 25 -21.77 -12.99 4.54
CA TRP A 25 -22.48 -11.86 5.12
C TRP A 25 -23.92 -11.80 4.55
N SER A 26 -24.92 -12.04 5.40
CA SER A 26 -26.33 -11.85 5.06
C SER A 26 -26.88 -10.63 5.80
N TRP A 27 -27.20 -9.57 5.06
CA TRP A 27 -27.92 -8.41 5.60
C TRP A 27 -29.39 -8.78 5.83
N SER A 28 -29.81 -8.89 7.09
CA SER A 28 -31.22 -9.03 7.46
C SER A 28 -31.85 -7.65 7.65
N SER A 29 -32.74 -7.27 6.73
CA SER A 29 -33.57 -6.08 6.84
C SER A 29 -34.66 -6.28 7.92
N ALA A 30 -34.56 -5.56 9.03
CA ALA A 30 -35.66 -5.42 9.99
C ALA A 30 -36.24 -4.01 9.88
N GLY A 31 -37.44 -3.91 9.31
CA GLY A 31 -38.22 -2.67 9.30
C GLY A 31 -38.89 -2.41 10.64
N SER A 32 -38.92 -1.16 11.07
CA SER A 32 -40.04 -0.64 11.86
C SER A 32 -40.20 0.87 11.62
N SER A 33 -41.45 1.26 11.47
CA SER A 33 -41.98 2.55 11.07
C SER A 33 -41.79 3.69 12.07
N CYS A 34 -41.62 4.92 11.59
CA CYS A 34 -42.16 6.09 12.31
C CYS A 34 -42.44 7.29 11.38
N GLY A 35 -43.67 7.80 11.47
CA GLY A 35 -43.98 9.21 11.64
C GLY A 35 -43.76 10.18 10.47
N SER A 36 -44.83 10.44 9.72
CA SER A 36 -44.91 11.55 8.77
C SER A 36 -44.94 12.92 9.45
N LEU A 37 -44.01 13.82 9.12
CA LEU A 37 -44.20 15.27 9.25
C LEU A 37 -43.69 15.97 7.98
N ARG A 38 -44.63 16.62 7.28
CA ARG A 38 -44.37 17.41 6.08
C ARG A 38 -43.79 18.77 6.48
N GLY A 39 -42.62 19.10 5.95
CA GLY A 39 -42.06 20.45 5.96
C GLY A 39 -41.36 20.70 4.62
N SER A 40 -41.84 21.69 3.87
CA SER A 40 -41.37 22.06 2.54
C SER A 40 -40.11 22.94 2.61
N CYS A 41 -39.07 22.58 1.86
CA CYS A 41 -38.09 23.54 1.32
C CYS A 41 -37.64 23.05 -0.07
N GLY A 42 -38.10 23.74 -1.11
CA GLY A 42 -37.77 23.45 -2.50
C GLY A 42 -36.51 24.19 -2.95
N GLY A 43 -35.71 23.54 -3.80
CA GLY A 43 -34.55 24.20 -4.40
C GLY A 43 -33.51 23.35 -5.13
N ALA A 44 -33.70 22.04 -5.36
CA ALA A 44 -32.74 21.25 -6.14
C ALA A 44 -33.36 20.25 -7.16
N HIS A 45 -34.64 19.89 -7.01
CA HIS A 45 -35.25 18.74 -7.70
C HIS A 45 -35.76 18.98 -9.14
N ARG A 46 -35.37 20.05 -9.84
CA ARG A 46 -35.85 20.26 -11.23
C ARG A 46 -35.03 19.54 -12.30
N ARG A 47 -33.78 19.14 -12.03
CA ARG A 47 -32.98 18.33 -12.98
C ARG A 47 -33.24 16.83 -12.85
N ASP A 48 -33.43 16.32 -11.63
CA ASP A 48 -33.67 14.89 -11.38
C ASP A 48 -34.97 14.39 -12.03
N ARG A 49 -36.01 15.24 -12.08
CA ARG A 49 -37.29 14.87 -12.71
C ARG A 49 -37.29 14.93 -14.23
N ALA A 50 -36.36 15.64 -14.85
CA ALA A 50 -36.29 15.73 -16.32
C ALA A 50 -35.52 14.56 -16.95
N LEU A 51 -34.57 13.96 -16.22
CA LEU A 51 -33.77 12.82 -16.68
C LEU A 51 -34.38 11.45 -16.33
N ALA A 52 -35.15 11.36 -15.24
CA ALA A 52 -35.91 10.15 -14.90
C ALA A 52 -36.99 9.79 -15.95
N ALA A 53 -37.35 10.72 -16.84
CA ALA A 53 -38.30 10.49 -17.94
C ALA A 53 -37.68 9.78 -19.16
N ALA A 54 -36.37 9.52 -19.16
CA ALA A 54 -35.65 8.96 -20.29
C ALA A 54 -34.88 7.66 -19.95
N GLY A 55 -35.41 6.77 -19.11
CA GLY A 55 -35.09 5.33 -19.07
C GLY A 55 -33.63 4.84 -18.95
N GLY A 56 -32.63 5.72 -18.89
CA GLY A 56 -31.23 5.39 -18.73
C GLY A 56 -30.83 5.56 -17.28
N GLN A 57 -30.40 4.48 -16.62
CA GLN A 57 -29.64 4.61 -15.39
C GLN A 57 -28.39 5.43 -15.69
N ILE A 58 -28.20 6.52 -14.96
CA ILE A 58 -26.94 7.25 -14.97
C ILE A 58 -25.91 6.32 -14.31
N MET A 59 -24.90 5.93 -15.09
CA MET A 59 -23.83 5.05 -14.64
C MET A 59 -22.89 5.84 -13.73
N THR A 60 -22.67 5.38 -12.50
CA THR A 60 -21.74 5.98 -11.55
C THR A 60 -20.33 5.98 -12.12
N ARG A 61 -19.63 7.13 -12.10
CA ARG A 61 -18.31 7.31 -12.69
C ARG A 61 -17.25 7.48 -11.61
N VAL A 62 -16.32 6.53 -11.50
CA VAL A 62 -15.26 6.54 -10.49
C VAL A 62 -13.90 6.75 -11.14
N VAL A 63 -13.19 7.80 -10.69
CA VAL A 63 -11.80 8.04 -11.09
C VAL A 63 -10.89 7.02 -10.43
N ILE A 64 -9.90 6.54 -11.19
CA ILE A 64 -8.76 5.79 -10.66
C ILE A 64 -7.48 6.56 -11.01
N ALA A 65 -6.75 6.96 -9.97
CA ALA A 65 -5.46 7.65 -10.08
C ALA A 65 -4.54 7.26 -8.91
N GLY A 66 -3.25 7.58 -8.98
CA GLY A 66 -2.33 7.25 -7.88
C GLY A 66 -0.87 7.62 -8.12
N ILE A 67 -0.16 7.87 -7.04
CA ILE A 67 1.30 8.01 -7.01
C ILE A 67 1.79 7.10 -5.88
N ARG A 68 2.66 6.14 -6.22
CA ARG A 68 3.22 5.20 -5.26
C ARG A 68 4.74 5.28 -5.26
N HIS A 69 5.31 5.63 -4.11
CA HIS A 69 6.74 5.57 -3.88
C HIS A 69 7.00 5.50 -2.38
N GLU A 70 8.02 4.73 -2.02
CA GLU A 70 8.53 4.65 -0.66
C GLU A 70 9.88 5.37 -0.64
N THR A 71 9.90 6.56 -0.03
CA THR A 71 11.09 7.41 -0.05
C THR A 71 12.00 7.10 1.13
N ASN A 72 13.25 6.74 0.86
CA ASN A 72 14.31 6.75 1.86
C ASN A 72 15.09 8.07 1.78
N THR A 73 14.87 8.99 2.72
CA THR A 73 15.52 10.33 2.68
C THR A 73 17.01 10.29 3.02
N TYR A 74 17.51 9.16 3.51
CA TYR A 74 18.94 8.95 3.73
C TYR A 74 19.65 8.42 2.48
N CYS A 75 18.89 7.99 1.47
CA CYS A 75 19.44 7.64 0.16
C CYS A 75 19.93 8.92 -0.54
N ARG A 76 21.15 8.86 -1.06
CA ARG A 76 21.84 10.03 -1.61
C ARG A 76 21.23 10.48 -2.95
N ASP A 77 20.83 9.53 -3.77
CA ASP A 77 20.31 9.81 -5.10
C ASP A 77 18.82 10.17 -5.02
N THR A 78 18.38 11.10 -5.87
CA THR A 78 16.96 11.48 -5.97
C THR A 78 16.24 10.64 -7.01
N THR A 79 14.92 10.57 -6.92
CA THR A 79 14.07 9.77 -7.80
C THR A 79 13.45 10.67 -8.89
N PRO A 80 13.95 10.63 -10.14
CA PRO A 80 13.40 11.40 -11.24
C PRO A 80 12.13 10.76 -11.80
N ALA A 81 11.36 11.52 -12.58
CA ALA A 81 10.15 11.02 -13.27
C ALA A 81 10.41 9.79 -14.16
N SER A 82 11.63 9.63 -14.69
CA SER A 82 12.03 8.49 -15.52
C SER A 82 12.20 7.18 -14.74
N ALA A 83 12.31 7.24 -13.40
CA ALA A 83 12.35 6.06 -12.54
C ALA A 83 10.95 5.47 -12.30
N PHE A 84 9.91 6.24 -12.55
CA PHE A 84 8.52 5.79 -12.39
C PHE A 84 8.02 5.06 -13.62
N HIS A 85 7.40 3.91 -13.40
CA HIS A 85 6.54 3.28 -14.37
C HIS A 85 5.21 4.05 -14.42
N GLN A 86 4.88 4.62 -15.57
CA GLN A 86 3.73 5.50 -15.73
C GLN A 86 2.65 4.85 -16.59
N ARG A 87 1.45 4.70 -16.02
CA ARG A 87 0.33 3.99 -16.66
C ARG A 87 -0.85 4.94 -16.85
N ARG A 88 -1.44 4.90 -18.05
CA ARG A 88 -2.60 5.71 -18.48
C ARG A 88 -3.57 4.85 -19.27
N GLY A 89 -4.86 5.22 -19.26
CA GLY A 89 -5.89 4.60 -20.11
C GLY A 89 -5.86 3.06 -20.07
N ALA A 90 -5.70 2.43 -21.23
CA ALA A 90 -5.68 0.97 -21.36
C ALA A 90 -4.58 0.28 -20.54
N ALA A 91 -3.47 0.95 -20.21
CA ALA A 91 -2.43 0.37 -19.36
C ALA A 91 -2.92 0.18 -17.92
N ILE A 92 -3.67 1.14 -17.36
CA ILE A 92 -4.33 1.01 -16.06
C ILE A 92 -5.40 -0.08 -16.14
N LEU A 93 -6.22 -0.09 -17.20
CA LEU A 93 -7.30 -1.08 -17.33
C LEU A 93 -6.82 -2.54 -17.34
N ARG A 94 -5.58 -2.81 -17.78
CA ARG A 94 -4.97 -4.14 -17.74
C ARG A 94 -4.65 -4.63 -16.33
N GLU A 95 -4.61 -3.75 -15.34
CA GLU A 95 -4.39 -4.14 -13.94
C GLU A 95 -5.60 -4.84 -13.31
N ARG A 96 -6.76 -4.83 -13.99
CA ARG A 96 -7.96 -5.54 -13.54
C ARG A 96 -7.69 -7.02 -13.26
N ASP A 97 -6.73 -7.60 -13.98
CA ASP A 97 -6.36 -9.01 -13.87
C ASP A 97 -5.20 -9.25 -12.88
N THR A 98 -4.82 -8.26 -12.07
CA THR A 98 -3.74 -8.37 -11.08
C THR A 98 -4.26 -8.21 -9.64
N ASP A 99 -3.44 -8.59 -8.66
CA ASP A 99 -3.74 -8.42 -7.23
C ASP A 99 -3.31 -7.03 -6.69
N SER A 100 -3.21 -6.05 -7.57
CA SER A 100 -3.00 -4.64 -7.22
C SER A 100 -4.26 -4.02 -6.60
N ALA A 101 -4.09 -2.89 -5.91
CA ALA A 101 -5.20 -2.12 -5.35
C ALA A 101 -6.12 -1.59 -6.45
N ALA A 102 -5.55 -1.00 -7.52
CA ALA A 102 -6.31 -0.60 -8.70
C ALA A 102 -7.04 -1.78 -9.37
N GLY A 103 -6.43 -2.97 -9.41
CA GLY A 103 -7.05 -4.20 -9.90
C GLY A 103 -8.29 -4.59 -9.11
N GLY A 104 -8.18 -4.61 -7.77
CA GLY A 104 -9.30 -4.83 -6.85
C GLY A 104 -10.42 -3.81 -7.02
N ALA A 105 -10.08 -2.53 -7.05
CA ALA A 105 -11.02 -1.43 -7.26
C ALA A 105 -11.78 -1.55 -8.59
N MET A 106 -11.09 -1.81 -9.70
CA MET A 106 -11.74 -1.99 -11.00
C MET A 106 -12.69 -3.19 -11.03
N ARG A 107 -12.34 -4.31 -10.40
CA ARG A 107 -13.24 -5.47 -10.29
C ARG A 107 -14.48 -5.15 -9.45
N ALA A 108 -14.33 -4.35 -8.40
CA ALA A 108 -15.46 -3.88 -7.61
C ALA A 108 -16.37 -2.94 -8.42
N CYS A 109 -15.81 -1.98 -9.15
CA CYS A 109 -16.55 -1.12 -10.07
C CYS A 109 -17.36 -1.94 -11.09
N GLU A 110 -16.75 -2.97 -11.71
CA GLU A 110 -17.44 -3.83 -12.67
C GLU A 110 -18.63 -4.57 -12.04
N ARG A 111 -18.46 -5.17 -10.85
CA ARG A 111 -19.56 -5.85 -10.14
C ARG A 111 -20.72 -4.91 -9.80
N LEU A 112 -20.42 -3.65 -9.50
CA LEU A 112 -21.40 -2.63 -9.12
C LEU A 112 -21.97 -1.88 -10.32
N GLY A 113 -21.46 -2.13 -11.53
CA GLY A 113 -21.88 -1.47 -12.76
C GLY A 113 -21.40 -0.01 -12.88
N PHE A 114 -20.27 0.33 -12.25
CA PHE A 114 -19.66 1.66 -12.33
C PHE A 114 -18.77 1.79 -13.57
N GLU A 115 -18.73 2.99 -14.16
CA GLU A 115 -17.77 3.38 -15.18
C GLU A 115 -16.44 3.71 -14.51
N VAL A 116 -15.37 3.02 -14.91
CA VAL A 116 -14.00 3.35 -14.50
C VAL A 116 -13.44 4.46 -15.37
N VAL A 117 -12.96 5.53 -14.75
CA VAL A 117 -12.26 6.65 -15.39
C VAL A 117 -10.77 6.59 -15.02
N PRO A 118 -9.92 5.90 -15.81
CA PRO A 118 -8.50 5.79 -15.53
C PRO A 118 -7.77 7.08 -15.92
N VAL A 119 -7.10 7.74 -14.96
CA VAL A 119 -6.35 8.97 -15.20
C VAL A 119 -4.86 8.70 -15.33
N LEU A 120 -4.18 8.51 -14.21
CA LEU A 120 -2.75 8.25 -14.14
C LEU A 120 -2.44 7.44 -12.89
N ILE A 121 -1.71 6.34 -13.03
CA ILE A 121 -1.03 5.67 -11.92
C ILE A 121 0.45 5.67 -12.23
N VAL A 122 1.26 6.16 -11.29
CA VAL A 122 2.71 6.08 -11.35
C VAL A 122 3.24 5.33 -10.14
N ASP A 123 4.22 4.47 -10.36
CA ASP A 123 4.89 3.73 -9.29
C ASP A 123 6.40 3.59 -9.58
N ALA A 124 7.20 3.65 -8.53
CA ALA A 124 8.64 3.39 -8.58
C ALA A 124 9.04 2.45 -7.44
N GLN A 125 10.14 1.72 -7.62
CA GLN A 125 10.74 0.96 -6.52
C GLN A 125 11.21 1.91 -5.40
N PRO A 126 11.23 1.46 -4.14
CA PRO A 126 11.76 2.25 -3.02
C PRO A 126 13.15 2.82 -3.35
N SER A 127 13.32 4.12 -3.13
CA SER A 127 14.53 4.86 -3.52
C SER A 127 14.55 6.23 -2.83
N GLY A 128 15.50 7.11 -3.16
CA GLY A 128 15.63 8.40 -2.48
C GLY A 128 14.57 9.43 -2.84
N THR A 129 14.72 10.63 -2.29
CA THR A 129 13.72 11.70 -2.37
C THR A 129 13.25 12.01 -3.79
N ILE A 130 11.93 12.13 -3.97
CA ILE A 130 11.31 12.39 -5.28
C ILE A 130 11.66 13.81 -5.71
N GLN A 131 12.09 13.96 -6.96
CA GLN A 131 12.37 15.28 -7.54
C GLN A 131 11.09 16.11 -7.62
N SER A 132 11.20 17.39 -7.27
CA SER A 132 10.05 18.32 -7.25
C SER A 132 9.29 18.33 -8.57
N GLU A 133 10.01 18.45 -9.68
CA GLU A 133 9.42 18.53 -11.01
C GLU A 133 8.72 17.24 -11.42
N ALA A 134 9.17 16.08 -10.90
CA ALA A 134 8.53 14.80 -11.16
C ALA A 134 7.16 14.74 -10.49
N TYR A 135 7.11 15.06 -9.19
CA TYR A 135 5.85 15.10 -8.45
C TYR A 135 4.88 16.14 -9.03
N ASP A 136 5.34 17.36 -9.27
CA ASP A 136 4.50 18.45 -9.77
C ASP A 136 3.85 18.10 -11.10
N ALA A 137 4.60 17.46 -12.00
CA ALA A 137 4.08 16.98 -13.28
C ALA A 137 3.00 15.90 -13.10
N PHE A 138 3.23 14.92 -12.21
CA PHE A 138 2.25 13.86 -11.94
C PHE A 138 0.99 14.40 -11.28
N LYS A 139 1.13 15.26 -10.27
CA LYS A 139 0.01 15.94 -9.59
C LYS A 139 -0.80 16.75 -10.60
N GLN A 140 -0.14 17.57 -11.41
CA GLN A 140 -0.81 18.39 -12.43
C GLN A 140 -1.59 17.52 -13.42
N GLU A 141 -0.99 16.41 -13.88
CA GLU A 141 -1.65 15.50 -14.81
C GLU A 141 -2.88 14.83 -14.19
N ILE A 142 -2.79 14.36 -12.94
CA ILE A 142 -3.91 13.77 -12.20
C ILE A 142 -5.05 14.79 -12.08
N LEU A 143 -4.76 16.01 -11.62
CA LEU A 143 -5.77 17.05 -11.44
C LEU A 143 -6.41 17.46 -12.77
N ALA A 144 -5.62 17.60 -13.84
CA ALA A 144 -6.14 17.92 -15.17
C ALA A 144 -7.02 16.80 -15.72
N GLY A 145 -6.63 15.54 -15.53
CA GLY A 145 -7.41 14.37 -15.94
C GLY A 145 -8.74 14.26 -15.19
N ILE A 146 -8.73 14.49 -13.87
CA ILE A 146 -9.95 14.55 -13.06
C ILE A 146 -10.84 15.69 -13.54
N ALA A 147 -10.30 16.89 -13.74
CA ALA A 147 -11.06 18.06 -14.18
C ALA A 147 -11.73 17.82 -15.54
N ALA A 148 -11.01 17.23 -16.50
CA ALA A 148 -11.54 16.89 -17.83
C ALA A 148 -12.61 15.80 -17.79
N ALA A 149 -12.57 14.91 -16.80
CA ALA A 149 -13.53 13.84 -16.62
C ALA A 149 -14.83 14.27 -15.94
N ARG A 150 -14.93 15.47 -15.36
CA ARG A 150 -16.12 15.89 -14.60
C ARG A 150 -17.40 15.95 -15.46
N PRO A 151 -18.59 15.64 -14.89
CA PRO A 151 -18.83 15.27 -13.49
C PRO A 151 -18.39 13.82 -13.18
N VAL A 152 -17.84 13.60 -12.00
CA VAL A 152 -17.48 12.27 -11.46
C VAL A 152 -18.22 12.06 -10.15
N ASP A 153 -18.53 10.80 -9.85
CA ASP A 153 -19.32 10.42 -8.69
C ASP A 153 -18.47 9.84 -7.55
N GLY A 154 -17.20 9.52 -7.81
CA GLY A 154 -16.25 9.10 -6.78
C GLY A 154 -14.80 9.14 -7.28
N VAL A 155 -13.86 9.13 -6.35
CA VAL A 155 -12.42 9.05 -6.64
C VAL A 155 -11.79 7.96 -5.79
N PHE A 156 -11.04 7.08 -6.45
CA PHE A 156 -10.16 6.10 -5.84
C PHE A 156 -8.71 6.50 -6.08
N LEU A 157 -7.93 6.58 -5.00
CA LEU A 157 -6.48 6.87 -5.05
C LEU A 157 -5.66 5.64 -4.64
N ASP A 158 -4.76 5.19 -5.51
CA ASP A 158 -3.76 4.16 -5.21
C ASP A 158 -2.46 4.83 -4.73
N LEU A 159 -2.27 4.89 -3.41
CA LEU A 159 -1.19 5.63 -2.77
C LEU A 159 -0.23 4.68 -2.04
N HIS A 160 0.96 5.17 -1.68
CA HIS A 160 1.87 4.42 -0.81
C HIS A 160 1.72 4.87 0.64
N GLY A 161 1.73 6.17 0.88
CA GLY A 161 1.72 6.81 2.20
C GLY A 161 3.11 7.21 2.70
N ALA A 162 4.18 6.97 1.92
CA ALA A 162 5.57 7.23 2.33
C ALA A 162 6.34 8.03 1.26
N GLY A 163 5.63 8.79 0.44
CA GLY A 163 6.24 9.65 -0.56
C GLY A 163 6.77 10.94 0.06
N VAL A 164 8.06 11.24 -0.15
CA VAL A 164 8.67 12.51 0.23
C VAL A 164 9.26 13.17 -1.01
N VAL A 165 8.92 14.44 -1.21
CA VAL A 165 9.37 15.28 -2.31
C VAL A 165 10.38 16.28 -1.78
N GLU A 166 11.34 16.71 -2.61
CA GLU A 166 12.38 17.66 -2.18
C GLU A 166 11.84 18.94 -1.52
N HIS A 167 10.65 19.40 -1.94
CA HIS A 167 10.02 20.62 -1.41
C HIS A 167 8.86 20.36 -0.44
N LEU A 168 8.52 19.09 -0.15
CA LEU A 168 7.34 18.72 0.63
C LEU A 168 7.50 17.33 1.27
N GLU A 169 7.24 17.25 2.59
CA GLU A 169 7.34 16.00 3.34
C GLU A 169 6.13 15.05 3.18
N ASP A 170 4.93 15.59 2.94
CA ASP A 170 3.66 14.85 2.89
C ASP A 170 3.06 14.88 1.47
N LEU A 171 3.57 14.02 0.59
CA LEU A 171 3.13 13.92 -0.81
C LEU A 171 1.64 13.60 -0.91
N GLU A 172 1.20 12.58 -0.18
CA GLU A 172 -0.14 12.04 -0.24
C GLU A 172 -1.17 13.02 0.32
N GLY A 173 -0.87 13.74 1.40
CA GLY A 173 -1.73 14.76 1.98
C GLY A 173 -1.94 15.94 1.04
N ASP A 174 -0.89 16.41 0.36
CA ASP A 174 -0.99 17.48 -0.63
C ASP A 174 -1.79 17.05 -1.88
N LEU A 175 -1.58 15.82 -2.38
CA LEU A 175 -2.34 15.29 -3.50
C LEU A 175 -3.82 15.09 -3.13
N ALA A 176 -4.12 14.46 -1.98
CA ALA A 176 -5.48 14.20 -1.54
C ALA A 176 -6.25 15.51 -1.31
N THR A 177 -5.62 16.52 -0.69
CA THR A 177 -6.21 17.84 -0.48
C THR A 177 -6.52 18.52 -1.82
N ALA A 178 -5.58 18.52 -2.77
CA ALA A 178 -5.79 19.12 -4.08
C ALA A 178 -6.91 18.42 -4.88
N VAL A 179 -7.04 17.10 -4.76
CA VAL A 179 -8.15 16.34 -5.36
C VAL A 179 -9.47 16.72 -4.69
N ARG A 180 -9.52 16.76 -3.35
CA ARG A 180 -10.71 17.19 -2.57
C ARG A 180 -11.18 18.58 -2.99
N ASP A 181 -10.28 19.55 -3.09
CA ASP A 181 -10.58 20.91 -3.51
C ASP A 181 -11.18 20.95 -4.93
N LEU A 182 -10.71 20.09 -5.83
CA LEU A 182 -11.16 20.03 -7.22
C LEU A 182 -12.56 19.41 -7.38
N VAL A 183 -12.82 18.29 -6.70
CA VAL A 183 -14.09 17.53 -6.84
C VAL A 183 -15.17 18.02 -5.88
N GLY A 184 -14.76 18.64 -4.77
CA GLY A 184 -15.62 19.18 -3.74
C GLY A 184 -16.03 18.15 -2.69
N GLU A 185 -16.67 18.66 -1.64
CA GLU A 185 -17.11 17.89 -0.47
C GLU A 185 -18.10 16.77 -0.77
N ALA A 186 -18.88 16.87 -1.86
CA ALA A 186 -19.96 15.93 -2.15
C ALA A 186 -19.50 14.63 -2.82
N VAL A 187 -18.30 14.62 -3.40
CA VAL A 187 -17.76 13.46 -4.13
C VAL A 187 -16.95 12.60 -3.16
N PRO A 188 -17.31 11.33 -2.90
CA PRO A 188 -16.52 10.42 -2.09
C PRO A 188 -15.10 10.24 -2.62
N ILE A 189 -14.11 10.27 -1.72
CA ILE A 189 -12.71 9.95 -2.02
C ILE A 189 -12.23 8.86 -1.06
N ALA A 190 -11.84 7.71 -1.59
CA ALA A 190 -11.21 6.65 -0.81
C ALA A 190 -9.81 6.36 -1.36
N ALA A 191 -8.88 6.01 -0.48
CA ALA A 191 -7.51 5.70 -0.86
C ALA A 191 -7.02 4.41 -0.21
N VAL A 192 -6.23 3.66 -0.96
CA VAL A 192 -5.49 2.49 -0.48
C VAL A 192 -4.04 2.85 -0.29
N PHE A 193 -3.43 2.31 0.76
CA PHE A 193 -2.07 2.61 1.16
C PHE A 193 -1.28 1.34 1.48
N ASP A 194 0.05 1.45 1.42
CA ASP A 194 0.94 0.49 2.05
C ASP A 194 0.94 0.73 3.57
N LEU A 195 1.01 -0.35 4.37
CA LEU A 195 1.11 -0.24 5.82
C LEU A 195 2.41 0.45 6.29
N HIS A 196 3.42 0.61 5.44
CA HIS A 196 4.60 1.41 5.76
C HIS A 196 4.34 2.92 5.62
N GLY A 197 3.15 3.37 5.22
CA GLY A 197 2.85 4.79 5.14
C GLY A 197 3.03 5.55 6.46
N ASN A 198 3.55 6.78 6.39
CA ASN A 198 3.54 7.77 7.47
C ASN A 198 2.29 8.66 7.29
N VAL A 199 1.13 8.21 7.75
CA VAL A 199 -0.14 8.91 7.49
C VAL A 199 -0.40 10.08 8.43
N THR A 200 -1.02 11.14 7.91
CA THR A 200 -1.29 12.39 8.66
C THR A 200 -2.79 12.65 8.81
N GLN A 201 -3.17 13.48 9.78
CA GLN A 201 -4.54 13.96 9.90
C GLN A 201 -4.94 14.82 8.68
N THR A 202 -3.99 15.46 7.99
CA THR A 202 -4.25 16.18 6.73
C THR A 202 -4.74 15.23 5.63
N MET A 203 -4.15 14.05 5.47
CA MET A 203 -4.68 13.02 4.57
C MET A 203 -6.11 12.62 4.98
N ALA A 204 -6.32 12.34 6.27
CA ALA A 204 -7.62 11.90 6.79
C ALA A 204 -8.73 12.95 6.65
N ASP A 205 -8.42 14.24 6.77
CA ASP A 205 -9.39 15.31 6.59
C ASP A 205 -9.78 15.49 5.10
N ALA A 206 -8.94 15.06 4.15
CA ALA A 206 -9.24 15.11 2.71
C ALA A 206 -9.97 13.85 2.18
N LEU A 207 -9.85 12.72 2.87
CA LEU A 207 -10.33 11.40 2.45
C LEU A 207 -11.56 10.98 3.27
N ASP A 208 -12.50 10.31 2.61
CA ASP A 208 -13.64 9.66 3.28
C ASP A 208 -13.30 8.23 3.74
N GLY A 209 -12.26 7.61 3.18
CA GLY A 209 -11.78 6.31 3.60
C GLY A 209 -10.30 6.12 3.36
N VAL A 210 -9.63 5.55 4.38
CA VAL A 210 -8.21 5.22 4.37
C VAL A 210 -8.09 3.73 4.63
N PHE A 211 -7.51 2.99 3.69
CA PHE A 211 -7.38 1.52 3.75
C PHE A 211 -5.92 1.10 3.56
N ALA A 212 -5.22 0.76 4.65
CA ALA A 212 -3.90 0.14 4.57
C ALA A 212 -4.01 -1.33 4.19
N CYS A 213 -3.04 -1.87 3.47
CA CYS A 213 -2.87 -3.32 3.43
C CYS A 213 -2.62 -3.84 4.85
N HIS A 214 -3.15 -5.01 5.19
CA HIS A 214 -3.01 -5.63 6.51
C HIS A 214 -1.79 -6.56 6.56
N HIS A 215 -1.37 -7.08 5.41
CA HIS A 215 -0.36 -8.11 5.35
C HIS A 215 1.04 -7.58 5.04
N TYR A 216 2.01 -8.04 5.83
CA TYR A 216 3.44 -7.93 5.52
C TYR A 216 4.10 -9.31 5.65
N PRO A 217 4.57 -9.92 4.54
CA PRO A 217 4.60 -9.39 3.16
C PRO A 217 3.23 -9.08 2.56
N HIS A 218 3.17 -8.08 1.68
CA HIS A 218 1.94 -7.55 1.10
C HIS A 218 1.30 -8.53 0.11
N VAL A 219 0.07 -8.94 0.39
CA VAL A 219 -0.68 -9.89 -0.46
C VAL A 219 -2.14 -9.49 -0.68
N ASP A 220 -2.58 -8.38 -0.08
CA ASP A 220 -3.99 -8.05 0.12
C ASP A 220 -4.42 -6.67 -0.40
N PHE A 221 -3.57 -6.01 -1.20
CA PHE A 221 -3.90 -4.72 -1.82
C PHE A 221 -5.21 -4.75 -2.61
N HIS A 222 -5.48 -5.84 -3.34
CA HIS A 222 -6.71 -5.98 -4.10
C HIS A 222 -7.97 -6.07 -3.23
N GLU A 223 -7.88 -6.68 -2.04
CA GLU A 223 -8.99 -6.70 -1.10
C GLU A 223 -9.27 -5.30 -0.55
N ARG A 224 -8.21 -4.52 -0.27
CA ARG A 224 -8.35 -3.11 0.15
C ARG A 224 -8.93 -2.23 -0.94
N GLY A 225 -8.53 -2.43 -2.19
CA GLY A 225 -9.10 -1.75 -3.36
C GLY A 225 -10.59 -2.02 -3.54
N ASP A 226 -11.02 -3.25 -3.27
CA ASP A 226 -12.43 -3.62 -3.29
C ASP A 226 -13.24 -2.91 -2.19
N GLU A 227 -12.70 -2.88 -0.96
CA GLU A 227 -13.31 -2.21 0.19
C GLU A 227 -13.48 -0.70 -0.03
N ALA A 228 -12.46 -0.05 -0.59
CA ALA A 228 -12.52 1.37 -0.93
C ALA A 228 -13.68 1.68 -1.89
N ILE A 229 -13.88 0.86 -2.94
CA ILE A 229 -15.00 1.04 -3.87
C ILE A 229 -16.35 0.71 -3.22
N ARG A 230 -16.42 -0.31 -2.35
CA ARG A 230 -17.64 -0.62 -1.60
C ARG A 230 -18.02 0.51 -0.65
N LEU A 231 -17.06 1.19 -0.03
CA LEU A 231 -17.33 2.38 0.77
C LEU A 231 -17.92 3.51 -0.11
N ILE A 232 -17.31 3.78 -1.27
CA ILE A 232 -17.84 4.77 -2.22
C ILE A 232 -19.30 4.44 -2.61
N ASP A 233 -19.60 3.20 -2.95
CA ASP A 233 -20.97 2.75 -3.26
C ASP A 233 -21.94 2.97 -2.09
N ALA A 234 -21.55 2.58 -0.88
CA ALA A 234 -22.37 2.75 0.32
C ALA A 234 -22.65 4.24 0.59
N MET A 235 -21.64 5.11 0.48
CA MET A 235 -21.79 6.56 0.66
C MET A 235 -22.78 7.14 -0.34
N LEU A 236 -22.69 6.75 -1.61
CA LEU A 236 -23.58 7.23 -2.68
C LEU A 236 -25.03 6.74 -2.50
N ARG A 237 -25.20 5.46 -2.16
CA ARG A 237 -26.54 4.85 -2.04
C ARG A 237 -27.28 5.26 -0.77
N GLU A 238 -26.56 5.37 0.34
CA GLU A 238 -27.15 5.59 1.67
C GLU A 238 -27.06 7.05 2.09
N ASN A 239 -26.32 7.88 1.34
CA ASN A 239 -26.15 9.31 1.58
C ASN A 239 -25.65 9.61 3.01
N PHE A 240 -24.59 8.91 3.41
CA PHE A 240 -23.86 9.17 4.66
C PHE A 240 -22.43 9.64 4.35
N ARG A 241 -21.78 10.22 5.36
CA ARG A 241 -20.36 10.56 5.31
C ARG A 241 -19.64 9.93 6.50
N PRO A 242 -18.61 9.13 6.25
CA PRO A 242 -17.76 8.62 7.32
C PRO A 242 -16.89 9.73 7.91
N VAL A 243 -16.30 9.44 9.07
CA VAL A 243 -15.25 10.26 9.68
C VAL A 243 -13.98 9.43 9.78
N VAL A 244 -12.86 10.02 9.36
CA VAL A 244 -11.53 9.43 9.50
C VAL A 244 -10.74 10.20 10.58
N HIS A 245 -10.15 9.48 11.52
CA HIS A 245 -9.23 10.04 12.52
C HIS A 245 -7.90 9.31 12.49
N VAL A 246 -6.79 10.06 12.55
CA VAL A 246 -5.44 9.50 12.65
C VAL A 246 -4.89 9.73 14.05
N GLU A 247 -4.58 8.64 14.73
CA GLU A 247 -3.86 8.65 16.01
C GLU A 247 -2.40 8.24 15.78
N THR A 248 -1.46 9.09 16.19
CA THR A 248 -0.02 8.80 16.06
C THR A 248 0.55 8.23 17.35
N VAL A 249 1.21 7.09 17.23
CA VAL A 249 1.96 6.46 18.31
C VAL A 249 3.43 6.81 18.16
N PRO A 250 4.07 7.47 19.16
CA PRO A 250 5.42 8.01 19.02
C PRO A 250 6.49 6.91 19.14
N MET A 251 6.49 5.97 18.19
CA MET A 251 7.44 4.87 18.06
C MET A 251 7.75 4.58 16.60
N LEU A 252 8.96 4.10 16.37
CA LEU A 252 9.40 3.56 15.10
C LEU A 252 9.36 2.04 15.17
N LEU A 253 8.55 1.41 14.32
CA LEU A 253 8.50 -0.04 14.25
C LEU A 253 9.66 -0.56 13.39
N PRO A 254 10.40 -1.59 13.83
CA PRO A 254 11.25 -2.33 12.92
C PRO A 254 10.35 -3.07 11.91
N THR A 255 10.94 -3.48 10.79
CA THR A 255 10.29 -4.34 9.81
C THR A 255 9.61 -5.54 10.48
N THR A 256 8.28 -5.55 10.52
CA THR A 256 7.48 -6.47 11.34
C THR A 256 6.48 -7.22 10.47
N THR A 257 6.64 -8.55 10.37
CA THR A 257 5.66 -9.40 9.66
C THR A 257 4.35 -9.52 10.43
N THR A 258 3.24 -9.52 9.70
CA THR A 258 1.90 -9.77 10.26
C THR A 258 1.46 -11.23 10.09
N PHE A 259 2.31 -12.10 9.54
CA PHE A 259 1.99 -13.53 9.38
C PHE A 259 2.27 -14.36 10.63
N LEU A 260 3.18 -13.89 11.49
CA LEU A 260 3.65 -14.61 12.67
C LEU A 260 3.99 -13.65 13.81
N GLY A 261 4.19 -14.21 15.01
CA GLY A 261 4.72 -13.47 16.15
C GLY A 261 3.86 -12.29 16.58
N LYS A 262 4.53 -11.22 17.04
CA LYS A 262 3.86 -10.06 17.63
C LYS A 262 3.07 -9.24 16.60
N GLY A 263 3.55 -9.11 15.36
CA GLY A 263 2.81 -8.42 14.30
C GLY A 263 1.48 -9.10 13.97
N LYS A 264 1.44 -10.44 13.89
CA LYS A 264 0.18 -11.18 13.72
C LYS A 264 -0.80 -10.95 14.86
N ALA A 265 -0.32 -11.04 16.10
CA ALA A 265 -1.16 -10.83 17.26
C ALA A 265 -1.74 -9.40 17.28
N MET A 266 -0.91 -8.41 16.95
CA MET A 266 -1.33 -7.01 16.89
C MET A 266 -2.34 -6.75 15.77
N LEU A 267 -2.14 -7.32 14.58
CA LEU A 267 -3.12 -7.26 13.50
C LEU A 267 -4.46 -7.88 13.95
N GLY A 268 -4.43 -8.99 14.69
CA GLY A 268 -5.63 -9.59 15.28
C GLY A 268 -6.39 -8.62 16.18
N GLU A 269 -5.69 -7.87 17.04
CA GLU A 269 -6.30 -6.83 17.89
C GLU A 269 -6.92 -5.70 17.06
N MET A 270 -6.31 -5.30 15.93
CA MET A 270 -6.87 -4.29 15.02
C MET A 270 -8.17 -4.78 14.36
N LEU A 271 -8.17 -6.01 13.86
CA LEU A 271 -9.34 -6.63 13.26
C LEU A 271 -10.47 -6.84 14.28
N GLU A 272 -10.14 -7.11 15.55
CA GLU A 272 -11.13 -7.15 16.63
C GLU A 272 -11.73 -5.77 16.92
N ALA A 273 -10.94 -4.71 16.85
CA ALA A 273 -11.41 -3.33 17.02
C ALA A 273 -12.31 -2.85 15.87
N GLU A 274 -12.22 -3.47 14.70
CA GLU A 274 -13.06 -3.22 13.52
C GLU A 274 -14.42 -3.94 13.55
N LEU A 275 -14.62 -4.91 14.46
CA LEU A 275 -15.87 -5.70 14.52
C LEU A 275 -17.17 -4.91 14.77
N PRO A 276 -17.21 -3.78 15.52
CA PRO A 276 -18.44 -3.01 15.69
C PRO A 276 -18.99 -2.49 14.36
N ASP A 277 -20.31 -2.60 14.14
CA ASP A 277 -20.96 -2.24 12.86
C ASP A 277 -20.78 -0.76 12.43
N ASP A 278 -20.47 0.13 13.38
CA ASP A 278 -20.21 1.55 13.15
C ASP A 278 -18.74 1.87 12.83
N VAL A 279 -17.84 0.89 12.96
CA VAL A 279 -16.44 0.99 12.53
C VAL A 279 -16.32 0.40 11.12
N ILE A 280 -15.85 1.22 10.19
CA ILE A 280 -15.69 0.84 8.78
C ILE A 280 -14.34 0.17 8.54
N ASP A 281 -13.28 0.70 9.15
CA ASP A 281 -11.92 0.21 8.98
C ASP A 281 -11.02 0.67 10.14
N VAL A 282 -10.10 -0.19 10.58
CA VAL A 282 -9.00 0.14 11.49
C VAL A 282 -7.66 -0.16 10.82
N SER A 283 -7.16 0.81 10.06
CA SER A 283 -5.89 0.72 9.35
C SER A 283 -4.71 0.97 10.27
N TRP A 284 -3.90 -0.07 10.48
CA TRP A 284 -2.64 0.01 11.22
C TRP A 284 -1.45 0.23 10.29
N PHE A 285 -0.91 1.45 10.36
CA PHE A 285 0.30 1.84 9.67
C PHE A 285 1.51 1.61 10.56
N HIS A 286 2.43 0.75 10.13
CA HIS A 286 3.71 0.53 10.78
C HIS A 286 4.60 1.78 10.76
N GLY A 287 4.44 2.62 9.73
CA GLY A 287 5.33 3.73 9.42
C GLY A 287 6.56 3.30 8.63
N PHE A 288 7.25 4.30 8.07
CA PHE A 288 8.50 4.09 7.35
C PHE A 288 9.64 4.87 8.02
N PRO A 289 10.44 4.22 8.87
CA PRO A 289 11.43 4.88 9.72
C PRO A 289 12.68 5.36 8.98
N TYR A 290 12.82 5.06 7.69
CA TYR A 290 13.96 5.49 6.88
C TYR A 290 13.72 6.87 6.22
N THR A 291 12.94 7.71 6.90
CA THR A 291 12.60 9.09 6.51
C THR A 291 12.91 10.05 7.65
N ASP A 292 13.43 11.23 7.30
CA ASP A 292 13.67 12.34 8.23
C ASP A 292 12.61 13.42 7.99
N ILE A 293 11.40 13.19 8.49
CA ILE A 293 10.22 14.04 8.32
C ILE A 293 9.49 14.23 9.65
N ALA A 294 8.72 15.30 9.78
CA ALA A 294 8.10 15.69 11.06
C ALA A 294 7.06 14.67 11.59
N HIS A 295 6.43 13.91 10.70
CA HIS A 295 5.34 13.01 11.02
C HIS A 295 5.73 11.52 10.95
N VAL A 296 7.03 11.19 10.93
CA VAL A 296 7.49 9.80 10.97
C VAL A 296 7.02 9.09 12.23
N GLY A 297 6.40 7.92 12.09
CA GLY A 297 5.91 7.17 13.25
C GLY A 297 4.99 6.02 12.88
N CYS A 298 4.44 5.37 13.90
CA CYS A 298 3.38 4.39 13.73
C CYS A 298 2.03 5.10 13.89
N HIS A 299 1.05 4.76 13.04
CA HIS A 299 -0.23 5.47 13.01
C HIS A 299 -1.40 4.48 12.96
N LEU A 300 -2.54 4.92 13.51
CA LEU A 300 -3.82 4.24 13.39
C LEU A 300 -4.77 5.19 12.68
N ALA A 301 -5.21 4.84 11.47
CA ALA A 301 -6.29 5.54 10.79
C ALA A 301 -7.58 4.76 11.01
N VAL A 302 -8.56 5.39 11.65
CA VAL A 302 -9.84 4.75 11.96
C VAL A 302 -10.95 5.46 11.20
N THR A 303 -11.68 4.70 10.39
CA THR A 303 -12.82 5.18 9.61
C THR A 303 -14.11 4.68 10.27
N VAL A 304 -15.06 5.57 10.55
CA VAL A 304 -16.32 5.22 11.22
C VAL A 304 -17.55 5.83 10.57
N ARG A 305 -18.71 5.18 10.72
CA ARG A 305 -20.05 5.71 10.43
C ARG A 305 -20.62 6.43 11.66
N GLY A 306 -19.80 7.29 12.26
CA GLY A 306 -20.10 7.99 13.51
C GLY A 306 -19.61 9.43 13.47
N ASP A 307 -19.31 9.95 14.65
CA ASP A 307 -18.69 11.27 14.78
C ASP A 307 -17.19 11.16 15.06
N ARG A 308 -16.54 12.33 15.13
CA ARG A 308 -15.10 12.45 15.40
C ARG A 308 -14.71 11.94 16.79
N GLU A 309 -15.59 12.05 17.78
CA GLU A 309 -15.30 11.55 19.13
C GLU A 309 -15.24 10.02 19.13
N HIS A 310 -16.18 9.37 18.45
CA HIS A 310 -16.20 7.92 18.29
C HIS A 310 -14.93 7.40 17.58
N ALA A 311 -14.55 8.01 16.45
CA ALA A 311 -13.32 7.66 15.73
C ALA A 311 -12.07 7.78 16.62
N GLN A 312 -11.98 8.87 17.39
CA GLN A 312 -10.89 9.11 18.33
C GLN A 312 -10.84 8.08 19.46
N THR A 313 -11.99 7.69 20.01
CA THR A 313 -12.05 6.70 21.09
C THR A 313 -11.53 5.35 20.62
N VAL A 314 -11.95 4.89 19.45
CA VAL A 314 -11.47 3.62 18.87
C VAL A 314 -9.96 3.70 18.59
N ALA A 315 -9.52 4.76 17.92
CA ALA A 315 -8.11 4.94 17.57
C ALA A 315 -7.19 5.01 18.81
N ARG A 316 -7.58 5.76 19.85
CA ARG A 316 -6.82 5.84 21.11
C ARG A 316 -6.75 4.49 21.82
N GLY A 317 -7.85 3.74 21.87
CA GLY A 317 -7.87 2.41 22.47
C GLY A 317 -6.87 1.46 21.80
N ALA A 318 -6.86 1.42 20.46
CA ALA A 318 -5.93 0.66 19.65
C ALA A 318 -4.47 1.14 19.85
N ALA A 319 -4.24 2.45 19.78
CA ALA A 319 -2.94 3.08 19.98
C ALA A 319 -2.35 2.79 21.37
N GLU A 320 -3.15 2.86 22.43
CA GLU A 320 -2.72 2.53 23.78
C GLU A 320 -2.34 1.05 23.92
N SER A 321 -3.09 0.14 23.28
CA SER A 321 -2.72 -1.29 23.27
C SER A 321 -1.39 -1.50 22.58
N LEU A 322 -1.19 -0.89 21.42
CA LEU A 322 0.07 -0.96 20.68
C LEU A 322 1.24 -0.40 21.51
N TRP A 323 1.06 0.79 22.09
CA TRP A 323 2.08 1.46 22.90
C TRP A 323 2.52 0.63 24.11
N ARG A 324 1.57 0.00 24.82
CA ARG A 324 1.89 -0.88 25.96
C ARG A 324 2.74 -2.08 25.57
N GLN A 325 2.61 -2.53 24.33
CA GLN A 325 3.28 -3.73 23.82
C GLN A 325 4.53 -3.41 22.97
N ARG A 326 4.93 -2.14 22.87
CA ARG A 326 6.03 -1.66 21.99
C ARG A 326 7.35 -2.42 22.17
N ASP A 327 7.72 -2.79 23.39
CA ASP A 327 8.99 -3.47 23.65
C ASP A 327 9.02 -4.90 23.09
N ALA A 328 7.86 -5.52 22.85
CA ALA A 328 7.75 -6.85 22.24
C ALA A 328 8.07 -6.85 20.73
N PHE A 329 8.14 -5.68 20.09
CA PHE A 329 8.54 -5.55 18.69
C PHE A 329 10.06 -5.48 18.49
N ARG A 330 10.85 -5.37 19.57
CA ARG A 330 12.31 -5.31 19.45
C ARG A 330 12.87 -6.60 18.86
N VAL A 331 13.65 -6.48 17.80
CA VAL A 331 14.33 -7.61 17.15
C VAL A 331 15.78 -7.68 17.62
N GLN A 332 16.22 -8.85 18.06
CA GLN A 332 17.65 -9.11 18.27
C GLN A 332 18.30 -9.48 16.93
N SER A 333 19.04 -8.53 16.38
CA SER A 333 19.79 -8.74 15.14
C SER A 333 21.11 -9.48 15.41
N LEU A 334 21.50 -10.36 14.50
CA LEU A 334 22.81 -11.00 14.51
C LEU A 334 23.79 -10.14 13.72
N SER A 335 25.06 -10.11 14.13
CA SER A 335 26.14 -9.69 13.22
C SER A 335 26.26 -10.63 12.02
N ALA A 336 26.88 -10.17 10.94
CA ALA A 336 27.14 -10.99 9.76
C ALA A 336 27.88 -12.30 10.10
N GLN A 337 28.88 -12.22 11.00
CA GLN A 337 29.64 -13.38 11.46
C GLN A 337 28.78 -14.36 12.25
N GLU A 338 27.94 -13.87 13.16
CA GLU A 338 27.02 -14.71 13.95
C GLU A 338 25.97 -15.38 13.05
N ALA A 339 25.41 -14.65 12.08
CA ALA A 339 24.46 -15.18 11.12
C ALA A 339 25.07 -16.31 10.27
N VAL A 340 26.29 -16.10 9.76
CA VAL A 340 27.05 -17.10 9.00
C VAL A 340 27.40 -18.32 9.85
N ALA A 341 27.86 -18.11 11.09
CA ALA A 341 28.17 -19.20 12.03
C ALA A 341 26.93 -20.05 12.33
N ARG A 342 25.79 -19.40 12.57
CA ARG A 342 24.49 -20.07 12.78
C ARG A 342 24.04 -20.84 11.54
N ALA A 343 24.17 -20.26 10.35
CA ALA A 343 23.81 -20.92 9.10
C ALA A 343 24.66 -22.17 8.83
N ARG A 344 25.97 -22.12 9.17
CA ARG A 344 26.87 -23.28 9.03
C ARG A 344 26.50 -24.42 9.98
N ALA A 345 26.03 -24.10 11.19
CA ALA A 345 25.63 -25.08 12.18
C ALA A 345 24.23 -25.67 11.94
N ALA A 346 23.42 -25.05 11.07
CA ALA A 346 22.05 -25.49 10.80
C ALA A 346 22.00 -26.85 10.09
N THR A 347 21.06 -27.68 10.52
CA THR A 347 20.77 -29.00 9.92
C THR A 347 19.73 -28.90 8.79
N ASP A 348 18.77 -27.99 8.92
CA ASP A 348 17.72 -27.75 7.93
C ASP A 348 18.26 -26.91 6.77
N ARG A 349 17.94 -27.29 5.53
CA ARG A 349 18.47 -26.67 4.31
C ARG A 349 17.39 -26.54 3.22
N PRO A 350 17.46 -25.51 2.33
CA PRO A 350 18.48 -24.45 2.31
C PRO A 350 18.32 -23.45 3.46
N VAL A 351 19.42 -22.79 3.83
CA VAL A 351 19.41 -21.65 4.77
C VAL A 351 19.46 -20.37 3.96
N VAL A 352 18.56 -19.43 4.27
CA VAL A 352 18.56 -18.09 3.68
C VAL A 352 18.97 -17.10 4.77
N ILE A 353 20.01 -16.31 4.50
CA ILE A 353 20.41 -15.17 5.33
C ILE A 353 19.90 -13.92 4.61
N ASN A 354 19.05 -13.14 5.29
CA ASN A 354 18.59 -11.85 4.79
C ASN A 354 19.40 -10.73 5.47
N GLU A 355 20.06 -9.89 4.67
CA GLU A 355 20.79 -8.71 5.16
C GLU A 355 19.82 -7.53 5.28
N THR A 356 19.14 -7.42 6.42
CA THR A 356 18.10 -6.39 6.61
C THR A 356 18.65 -4.97 6.70
N SER A 357 19.94 -4.78 6.94
CA SER A 357 20.60 -3.47 7.03
C SER A 357 20.79 -2.79 5.67
N ASP A 358 20.72 -3.55 4.58
CA ASP A 358 20.87 -3.05 3.20
C ASP A 358 19.78 -3.68 2.31
N ASN A 359 18.53 -3.49 2.76
CA ASN A 359 17.33 -3.94 2.05
C ASN A 359 16.92 -2.94 0.96
N CYS A 360 17.11 -3.26 -0.32
CA CYS A 360 16.66 -2.38 -1.42
C CYS A 360 15.15 -2.12 -1.36
N GLY A 361 14.38 -3.05 -0.80
CA GLY A 361 12.95 -2.88 -0.56
C GLY A 361 12.61 -1.82 0.50
N GLY A 362 13.60 -1.17 1.12
CA GLY A 362 13.45 0.04 1.94
C GLY A 362 14.31 1.20 1.41
N GLY A 363 14.62 1.21 0.12
CA GLY A 363 15.33 2.29 -0.57
C GLY A 363 16.83 2.38 -0.29
N THR A 364 17.43 1.33 0.30
CA THR A 364 18.89 1.25 0.47
C THR A 364 19.61 0.86 -0.83
N PRO A 365 20.92 1.13 -0.98
CA PRO A 365 21.63 0.93 -2.23
C PRO A 365 21.78 -0.54 -2.68
N GLY A 366 21.76 -1.51 -1.76
CA GLY A 366 21.94 -2.93 -2.09
C GLY A 366 23.38 -3.31 -2.46
N ASP A 367 24.35 -2.51 -2.03
CA ASP A 367 25.77 -2.65 -2.34
C ASP A 367 26.62 -3.11 -1.13
N GLY A 368 25.96 -3.46 -0.03
CA GLY A 368 26.52 -3.94 1.21
C GLY A 368 27.35 -5.22 1.04
N THR A 369 28.52 -5.24 1.68
CA THR A 369 29.48 -6.34 1.56
C THR A 369 29.72 -7.09 2.87
N HIS A 370 29.00 -6.76 3.94
CA HIS A 370 29.27 -7.29 5.27
C HIS A 370 29.00 -8.80 5.36
N VAL A 371 27.83 -9.25 4.86
CA VAL A 371 27.51 -10.69 4.81
C VAL A 371 28.40 -11.41 3.81
N LEU A 372 28.65 -10.84 2.63
CA LEU A 372 29.56 -11.43 1.64
C LEU A 372 30.97 -11.66 2.22
N ARG A 373 31.51 -10.66 2.92
CA ARG A 373 32.82 -10.77 3.59
C ARG A 373 32.83 -11.90 4.61
N ALA A 374 31.83 -11.97 5.48
CA ALA A 374 31.72 -13.03 6.47
C ALA A 374 31.61 -14.44 5.82
N MET A 375 30.89 -14.57 4.72
CA MET A 375 30.78 -15.83 3.97
C MET A 375 32.12 -16.27 3.36
N LEU A 376 32.88 -15.34 2.78
CA LEU A 376 34.21 -15.60 2.20
C LEU A 376 35.22 -16.00 3.27
N GLU A 377 35.25 -15.30 4.41
CA GLU A 377 36.10 -15.62 5.55
C GLU A 377 35.80 -16.99 6.14
N ALA A 378 34.52 -17.35 6.25
CA ALA A 378 34.07 -18.65 6.75
C ALA A 378 34.27 -19.82 5.77
N ARG A 379 34.61 -19.53 4.49
CA ARG A 379 34.78 -20.51 3.41
C ARG A 379 33.62 -21.49 3.30
N LEU A 380 32.39 -20.97 3.31
CA LEU A 380 31.18 -21.79 3.29
C LEU A 380 31.13 -22.67 2.02
N PRO A 381 31.06 -24.01 2.15
CA PRO A 381 30.91 -24.88 0.99
C PRO A 381 29.47 -24.81 0.46
N LYS A 382 29.31 -24.86 -0.88
CA LYS A 382 27.99 -24.87 -1.54
C LYS A 382 27.08 -23.68 -1.15
N ALA A 383 27.68 -22.50 -1.03
CA ALA A 383 26.96 -21.26 -0.76
C ALA A 383 26.99 -20.34 -1.99
N CYS A 384 25.97 -19.50 -2.12
CA CYS A 384 25.91 -18.43 -3.12
C CYS A 384 25.51 -17.11 -2.44
N PHE A 385 26.05 -16.01 -2.92
CA PHE A 385 25.58 -14.67 -2.61
C PHE A 385 24.69 -14.22 -3.79
N ALA A 386 23.46 -13.81 -3.51
CA ALA A 386 22.42 -13.74 -4.54
C ALA A 386 22.53 -12.49 -5.43
N PHE A 387 22.60 -11.30 -4.82
CA PHE A 387 22.61 -10.03 -5.54
C PHE A 387 23.48 -9.01 -4.79
N LEU A 388 24.16 -8.16 -5.55
CA LEU A 388 24.89 -6.98 -5.08
C LEU A 388 24.83 -5.94 -6.18
N VAL A 389 24.50 -4.71 -5.84
CA VAL A 389 24.38 -3.61 -6.81
C VAL A 389 25.76 -2.99 -7.01
N ASP A 390 26.38 -3.25 -8.17
CA ASP A 390 27.57 -2.54 -8.64
C ASP A 390 27.55 -2.50 -10.18
N PRO A 391 26.92 -1.47 -10.79
CA PRO A 391 26.77 -1.39 -12.24
C PRO A 391 28.12 -1.40 -12.99
N GLU A 392 29.16 -0.83 -12.37
CA GLU A 392 30.49 -0.76 -12.96
C GLU A 392 31.16 -2.14 -12.98
N VAL A 393 31.09 -2.90 -11.88
CA VAL A 393 31.59 -4.28 -11.85
C VAL A 393 30.74 -5.21 -12.72
N ALA A 394 29.42 -5.01 -12.78
CA ALA A 394 28.55 -5.78 -13.67
C ALA A 394 28.96 -5.61 -15.14
N ARG A 395 29.29 -4.38 -15.57
CA ARG A 395 29.81 -4.10 -16.91
C ARG A 395 31.16 -4.78 -17.15
N GLN A 396 32.10 -4.67 -16.21
CA GLN A 396 33.40 -5.35 -16.31
C GLN A 396 33.26 -6.88 -16.41
N ALA A 397 32.34 -7.48 -15.66
CA ALA A 397 32.05 -8.90 -15.72
C ALA A 397 31.43 -9.32 -17.05
N HIS A 398 30.54 -8.49 -17.62
CA HIS A 398 29.97 -8.72 -18.95
C HIS A 398 31.06 -8.66 -20.04
N ASP A 399 31.93 -7.65 -20.00
CA ASP A 399 33.02 -7.45 -20.95
C ASP A 399 34.05 -8.61 -20.90
N ALA A 400 34.32 -9.14 -19.71
CA ALA A 400 35.26 -10.26 -19.51
C ALA A 400 34.72 -11.62 -20.02
N GLY A 401 33.39 -11.80 -20.04
CA GLY A 401 32.73 -13.01 -20.50
C GLY A 401 32.68 -14.16 -19.49
N VAL A 402 31.76 -15.10 -19.74
CA VAL A 402 31.51 -16.26 -18.87
C VAL A 402 32.76 -17.15 -18.77
N GLY A 403 33.12 -17.52 -17.55
CA GLY A 403 34.29 -18.37 -17.26
C GLY A 403 35.58 -17.61 -16.97
N SER A 404 35.60 -16.29 -17.20
CA SER A 404 36.72 -15.42 -16.87
C SER A 404 36.80 -15.14 -15.36
N THR A 405 38.02 -14.81 -14.90
CA THR A 405 38.28 -14.29 -13.54
C THR A 405 38.76 -12.85 -13.66
N ILE A 406 38.20 -11.96 -12.85
CA ILE A 406 38.52 -10.52 -12.83
C ILE A 406 38.86 -10.07 -11.41
N ASP A 407 39.84 -9.17 -11.30
CA ASP A 407 40.19 -8.52 -10.03
C ASP A 407 39.44 -7.19 -9.93
N VAL A 408 38.52 -7.08 -8.96
CA VAL A 408 37.61 -5.94 -8.83
C VAL A 408 37.46 -5.48 -7.38
N ARG A 409 37.02 -4.24 -7.21
CA ARG A 409 36.45 -3.73 -5.95
C ARG A 409 34.94 -3.75 -6.09
N LEU A 410 34.30 -4.66 -5.36
CA LEU A 410 32.87 -4.96 -5.47
C LEU A 410 32.10 -4.34 -4.30
N GLY A 411 31.08 -3.53 -4.60
CA GLY A 411 30.14 -2.94 -3.63
C GLY A 411 30.73 -1.85 -2.73
N GLY A 412 29.91 -1.30 -1.83
CA GLY A 412 30.23 -0.30 -0.82
C GLY A 412 30.65 1.07 -1.38
N ARG A 413 29.89 1.61 -2.31
CA ARG A 413 30.17 2.82 -3.10
C ARG A 413 29.34 4.04 -2.72
#